data_AF-A0A7E4ZYS8-F1
#
_entry.id   AF-A0A7E4ZYS8-F1
#
_cell.length_a   1.000
_cell.length_b   1.000
_cell.length_c   1.000
_cell.angle_alpha   90.00
_cell.angle_beta   90.00
_cell.angle_gamma   90.00
#
_symmetry.space_group_name_H-M   'P 1'
#
loop_
_entity.id
_entity.type
_entity.pdbx_description
1 polymer ?
#
loop_
_entity_poly.entity_id
_entity_poly.type
_entity_poly.pdbx_seq_one_letter_code
_entity_poly.pdbx_strand_id
1 'polypeptide(L)'
;MSSRPTSLPYWLHCNYCLKFNNACDTHFHVATCGHIGCDNCAKVRMSPICGKCKKKTSKPRPIEQLPPSHSFLFHDFYETIEEEHRNLQDILTFHRDQWQSQFQHRRRRMQAAKDALTRPEEPRSTSRDREPQTGAARDKAAKQKSYEQAIKNSRSAAVGVKEATERVAAAKKMSIKQLLAKNSSLL
;
A
#
# COMPACT_ATOMS: atom_id res chain seq x y z
N MET A 1 3.33 10.59 15.98
CA MET A 1 4.11 11.84 16.03
C MET A 1 5.21 11.69 15.00
N SER A 2 5.04 12.25 13.80
CA SER A 2 6.05 12.12 12.73
C SER A 2 7.21 13.06 13.11
N SER A 3 8.34 12.47 13.47
CA SER A 3 9.60 13.16 13.71
C SER A 3 10.02 13.83 12.40
N ARG A 4 10.24 15.15 12.42
CA ARG A 4 10.82 15.86 11.26
C ARG A 4 12.09 15.14 10.81
N PRO A 5 12.31 14.97 9.50
CA PRO A 5 13.58 14.44 9.00
C PRO A 5 14.70 15.34 9.52
N THR A 6 15.60 14.73 10.27
CA THR A 6 16.68 15.41 11.02
C THR A 6 17.86 15.78 10.13
N SER A 7 17.87 15.36 8.86
CA SER A 7 18.92 15.69 7.92
C SER A 7 18.33 16.16 6.58
N LEU A 8 18.86 17.27 6.06
CA LEU A 8 18.59 17.66 4.67
C LEU A 8 19.24 16.62 3.73
N PRO A 9 18.73 16.41 2.51
CA PRO A 9 19.28 15.39 1.60
C PRO A 9 20.74 15.65 1.26
N TYR A 10 21.54 14.58 1.10
CA TYR A 10 22.97 14.69 0.74
C TYR A 10 23.22 15.45 -0.57
N TRP A 11 22.26 15.45 -1.49
CA TRP A 11 22.34 16.14 -2.77
C TRP A 11 22.01 17.63 -2.67
N LEU A 12 21.42 18.08 -1.56
CA LEU A 12 20.94 19.44 -1.41
C LEU A 12 22.11 20.42 -1.26
N HIS A 13 22.21 21.35 -2.20
CA HIS A 13 23.24 22.38 -2.23
C HIS A 13 22.72 23.65 -2.88
N CYS A 14 23.43 24.76 -2.66
CA CYS A 14 23.14 26.00 -3.35
C CYS A 14 23.62 25.92 -4.80
N ASN A 15 22.75 26.14 -5.79
CA ASN A 15 23.16 26.09 -7.20
C ASN A 15 24.11 27.25 -7.61
N TYR A 16 24.25 28.28 -6.78
CA TYR A 16 25.08 29.46 -7.08
C TYR A 16 26.49 29.36 -6.51
N CYS A 17 26.62 29.06 -5.21
CA CYS A 17 27.93 28.95 -4.55
C CYS A 17 28.36 27.52 -4.25
N LEU A 18 27.55 26.53 -4.63
CA LEU A 18 27.81 25.08 -4.45
C LEU A 18 28.03 24.64 -2.99
N LYS A 19 27.66 25.48 -2.02
CA LYS A 19 27.71 25.12 -0.60
C LYS A 19 26.68 24.03 -0.31
N PHE A 20 27.16 22.90 0.21
CA PHE A 20 26.37 21.76 0.66
C PHE A 20 25.79 21.99 2.06
N ASN A 21 24.79 21.18 2.41
CA ASN A 21 24.09 21.18 3.69
C ASN A 21 24.97 20.82 4.91
N ASN A 22 26.16 20.23 4.70
CA ASN A 22 27.05 19.76 5.75
C ASN A 22 27.74 20.90 6.53
N ALA A 23 27.56 22.14 6.10
CA ALA A 23 27.88 23.31 6.90
C ALA A 23 26.66 23.66 7.77
N CYS A 24 26.71 23.28 9.04
CA CYS A 24 25.73 23.62 10.07
C CYS A 24 25.23 25.06 9.89
N ASP A 25 23.91 25.25 10.05
CA ASP A 25 23.18 26.54 9.94
C ASP A 25 22.96 27.13 8.53
N THR A 26 23.01 26.32 7.48
CA THR A 26 22.65 26.81 6.13
C THR A 26 21.20 26.47 5.77
N HIS A 27 20.31 27.47 5.78
CA HIS A 27 18.95 27.33 5.24
C HIS A 27 18.92 27.45 3.72
N PHE A 28 18.05 26.67 3.10
CA PHE A 28 17.90 26.64 1.65
C PHE A 28 16.52 27.13 1.22
N HIS A 29 16.52 27.87 0.12
CA HIS A 29 15.35 28.43 -0.50
C HIS A 29 15.22 27.92 -1.92
N VAL A 30 13.99 27.74 -2.40
CA VAL A 30 13.69 27.37 -3.78
C VAL A 30 12.90 28.47 -4.48
N ALA A 31 13.31 28.83 -5.69
CA ALA A 31 12.57 29.74 -6.57
C ALA A 31 11.51 29.00 -7.39
N THR A 32 10.54 29.71 -7.95
CA THR A 32 9.51 29.11 -8.85
C THR A 32 10.06 28.46 -10.10
N CYS A 33 11.30 28.81 -10.50
CA CYS A 33 12.01 28.16 -11.60
C CYS A 33 12.77 26.89 -11.19
N GLY A 34 12.67 26.46 -9.92
CA GLY A 34 13.28 25.24 -9.39
C GLY A 34 14.72 25.38 -8.89
N HIS A 35 15.38 26.52 -9.07
CA HIS A 35 16.74 26.73 -8.55
C HIS A 35 16.73 26.92 -7.04
N ILE A 36 17.75 26.35 -6.40
CA ILE A 36 17.98 26.31 -4.95
C ILE A 36 19.12 27.25 -4.57
N GLY A 37 18.92 28.06 -3.53
CA GLY A 37 19.92 28.98 -3.00
C GLY A 37 20.01 28.94 -1.49
N CYS A 38 21.21 29.15 -0.95
CA CYS A 38 21.36 29.48 0.48
C CYS A 38 20.81 30.88 0.76
N ASP A 39 20.64 31.24 2.02
CA ASP A 39 20.15 32.57 2.45
C ASP A 39 20.80 33.75 1.72
N ASN A 40 22.12 33.73 1.60
CA ASN A 40 22.88 34.79 0.93
C ASN A 40 22.57 34.86 -0.57
N CYS A 41 22.51 33.71 -1.25
CA CYS A 41 22.24 33.68 -2.68
C CYS A 41 20.76 33.94 -3.01
N ALA A 42 19.85 33.51 -2.13
CA ALA A 42 18.41 33.68 -2.30
C ALA A 42 18.00 35.16 -2.32
N LYS A 43 18.59 35.96 -1.43
CA LYS A 43 18.31 37.40 -1.34
C LYS A 43 18.81 38.19 -2.56
N VAL A 44 19.97 37.82 -3.10
CA VAL A 44 20.68 38.65 -4.09
C VAL A 44 20.51 38.17 -5.53
N ARG A 45 20.29 36.86 -5.74
CA ARG A 45 20.42 36.22 -7.07
C ARG A 45 19.17 35.51 -7.57
N MET A 46 18.09 35.48 -6.80
CA MET A 46 16.93 34.63 -7.10
C MET A 46 15.61 35.39 -7.26
N SER A 47 15.59 36.72 -7.14
CA SER A 47 14.41 37.56 -7.36
C SER A 47 14.82 38.99 -7.74
N PRO A 48 14.08 39.69 -8.64
CA PRO A 48 12.88 39.23 -9.35
C PRO A 48 13.19 38.36 -10.59
N ILE A 49 14.46 38.22 -10.96
CA ILE A 49 14.92 37.39 -12.08
C ILE A 49 15.93 36.39 -11.53
N CYS A 50 15.79 35.12 -11.91
CA CYS A 50 16.74 34.10 -11.53
C CYS A 50 18.11 34.34 -12.18
N GLY A 51 19.15 34.47 -11.39
CA GLY A 51 20.53 34.67 -11.87
C GLY A 51 21.08 33.53 -12.74
N LYS A 52 20.55 32.30 -12.62
CA LYS A 52 20.95 31.13 -13.42
C LYS A 52 20.21 31.04 -14.76
N CYS A 53 18.89 30.87 -14.74
CA CYS A 53 18.11 30.65 -15.96
C CYS A 53 17.45 31.90 -16.55
N LYS A 54 17.64 33.08 -15.93
CA LYS A 54 17.09 34.38 -16.37
C LYS A 54 15.56 34.46 -16.47
N LYS A 55 14.84 33.46 -15.97
CA LYS A 55 13.37 33.49 -15.89
C LYS A 55 12.93 34.43 -14.76
N LYS A 56 11.78 35.09 -14.95
CA LYS A 56 11.10 35.84 -13.89
C LYS A 56 10.71 34.89 -12.77
N THR A 57 10.96 35.28 -11.53
CA THR A 57 10.69 34.48 -10.34
C THR A 57 10.02 35.36 -9.28
N SER A 58 9.11 34.77 -8.53
CA SER A 58 8.65 35.38 -7.28
C SER A 58 9.73 35.25 -6.20
N LYS A 59 9.48 35.85 -5.03
CA LYS A 59 10.31 35.66 -3.85
C LYS A 59 10.54 34.16 -3.60
N PRO A 60 11.80 33.70 -3.45
CA PRO A 60 12.11 32.31 -3.10
C PRO A 60 11.48 31.93 -1.77
N ARG A 61 11.06 30.68 -1.63
CA ARG A 61 10.48 30.14 -0.39
C ARG A 61 11.49 29.26 0.34
N PRO A 62 11.59 29.35 1.68
CA PRO A 62 12.34 28.37 2.46
C PRO A 62 11.80 26.96 2.20
N ILE A 63 12.71 25.98 2.05
CA ILE A 63 12.34 24.59 1.79
C ILE A 63 11.52 24.01 2.94
N GLU A 64 11.83 24.41 4.18
CA GLU A 64 11.16 23.97 5.42
C GLU A 64 9.72 24.50 5.54
N GLN A 65 9.37 25.51 4.73
CA GLN A 65 8.04 26.13 4.71
C GLN A 65 7.25 25.76 3.45
N LEU A 66 7.73 24.78 2.67
CA LEU A 66 6.98 24.29 1.53
C LEU A 66 5.75 23.49 1.97
N PRO A 67 4.66 23.54 1.19
CA PRO A 67 3.51 22.67 1.44
C PRO A 67 3.93 21.19 1.34
N PRO A 68 3.23 20.27 2.03
CA PRO A 68 3.54 18.84 2.00
C PRO A 68 3.63 18.25 0.59
N SER A 69 2.83 18.76 -0.34
CA SER A 69 2.85 18.38 -1.76
C SER A 69 4.13 18.72 -2.51
N HIS A 70 5.04 19.47 -1.91
CA HIS A 70 6.32 19.87 -2.52
C HIS A 70 7.51 19.62 -1.58
N SER A 71 7.31 19.63 -0.26
CA SER A 71 8.40 19.39 0.71
C SER A 71 9.01 17.99 0.56
N PHE A 72 8.19 16.99 0.19
CA PHE A 72 8.65 15.61 -0.01
C PHE A 72 9.78 15.47 -1.05
N LEU A 73 9.85 16.39 -2.02
CA LEU A 73 10.91 16.42 -3.04
C LEU A 73 12.29 16.72 -2.44
N PHE A 74 12.33 17.23 -1.22
CA PHE A 74 13.54 17.61 -0.48
C PHE A 74 13.75 16.74 0.76
N HIS A 75 13.07 15.60 0.86
CA HIS A 75 13.37 14.62 1.89
C HIS A 75 14.51 13.69 1.45
N ASP A 76 15.23 13.14 2.43
CA ASP A 76 16.19 12.09 2.13
C ASP A 76 15.45 10.82 1.67
N PHE A 77 15.85 10.29 0.52
CA PHE A 77 15.17 9.16 -0.11
C PHE A 77 15.32 7.87 0.72
N TYR A 78 16.46 7.67 1.37
CA TYR A 78 16.69 6.51 2.22
C TYR A 78 15.84 6.60 3.48
N GLU A 79 15.86 7.74 4.17
CA GLU A 79 14.99 7.95 5.35
C GLU A 79 13.51 7.75 5.00
N THR A 80 13.08 8.27 3.84
CA THR A 80 11.70 8.12 3.37
C THR A 80 11.35 6.65 3.10
N ILE A 81 12.20 5.90 2.40
CA ILE A 81 11.96 4.47 2.14
C ILE A 81 11.90 3.68 3.43
N GLU A 82 12.79 3.96 4.38
CA GLU A 82 12.80 3.27 5.66
C GLU A 82 11.54 3.52 6.46
N GLU A 83 11.04 4.76 6.48
CA GLU A 83 9.78 5.10 7.15
C GLU A 83 8.59 4.39 6.49
N GLU A 84 8.51 4.42 5.17
CA GLU A 84 7.46 3.71 4.43
C GLU A 84 7.53 2.20 4.63
N HIS A 85 8.74 1.63 4.67
CA HIS A 85 8.93 0.21 4.95
C HIS A 85 8.40 -0.16 6.35
N ARG A 86 8.69 0.64 7.38
CA ARG A 86 8.13 0.45 8.73
C ARG A 86 6.60 0.54 8.72
N ASN A 87 6.05 1.56 8.06
CA ASN A 87 4.60 1.72 7.94
C ASN A 87 3.94 0.49 7.28
N LEU A 88 4.55 -0.05 6.23
CA LEU A 88 4.06 -1.27 5.59
C LEU A 88 4.13 -2.49 6.52
N GLN A 89 5.20 -2.64 7.30
CA GLN A 89 5.31 -3.72 8.29
C GLN A 89 4.21 -3.65 9.35
N ASP A 90 3.89 -2.44 9.82
CA ASP A 90 2.82 -2.22 10.80
C ASP A 90 1.44 -2.58 10.22
N ILE A 91 1.17 -2.16 8.98
CA ILE A 91 -0.07 -2.50 8.26
C ILE A 91 -0.19 -4.02 8.10
N LEU A 92 0.89 -4.70 7.70
CA LEU A 92 0.90 -6.15 7.53
C LEU A 92 0.65 -6.88 8.86
N THR A 93 1.26 -6.40 9.94
CA THR A 93 1.04 -6.93 11.30
C THR A 93 -0.41 -6.77 11.70
N PHE A 94 -0.98 -5.58 11.52
CA PHE A 94 -2.39 -5.32 11.79
C PHE A 94 -3.30 -6.25 10.99
N HIS A 95 -3.09 -6.41 9.68
CA HIS A 95 -3.90 -7.30 8.84
C HIS A 95 -3.84 -8.75 9.31
N ARG A 96 -2.64 -9.24 9.68
CA ARG A 96 -2.46 -10.59 10.22
C ARG A 96 -3.26 -10.79 11.50
N ASP A 97 -3.18 -9.83 12.42
CA ASP A 97 -3.83 -9.92 13.72
C ASP A 97 -5.37 -9.84 13.59
N GLN A 98 -5.87 -9.01 12.67
CA GLN A 98 -7.28 -8.97 12.30
C GLN A 98 -7.76 -10.33 11.75
N TRP A 99 -6.99 -10.92 10.84
CA TRP A 99 -7.32 -12.21 10.24
C TRP A 99 -7.31 -13.35 11.27
N GLN A 100 -6.30 -13.37 12.14
CA GLN A 100 -6.20 -14.34 13.23
C GLN A 100 -7.38 -14.23 14.21
N SER A 101 -7.77 -13.02 14.57
CA SER A 101 -8.91 -12.76 15.44
C SER A 101 -10.22 -13.27 14.81
N GLN A 102 -10.42 -12.98 13.52
CA GLN A 102 -11.60 -13.46 12.80
C GLN A 102 -11.64 -14.99 12.73
N PHE A 103 -10.48 -15.63 12.47
CA PHE A 103 -10.37 -17.08 12.40
C PHE A 103 -10.70 -17.73 13.74
N GLN A 104 -10.16 -17.20 14.84
CA GLN A 104 -10.47 -17.69 16.19
C GLN A 104 -11.94 -17.55 16.53
N HIS A 105 -12.57 -16.42 16.22
CA HIS A 105 -14.00 -16.21 16.42
C HIS A 105 -14.83 -17.25 15.64
N ARG A 106 -14.51 -17.49 14.36
CA ARG A 106 -15.18 -18.53 13.56
C ARG A 106 -14.99 -19.92 14.15
N ARG A 107 -13.77 -20.26 14.57
CA ARG A 107 -13.46 -21.55 15.20
C ARG A 107 -14.28 -21.77 16.47
N ARG A 108 -14.38 -20.76 17.35
CA ARG A 108 -15.22 -20.83 18.58
C ARG A 108 -16.69 -21.07 18.24
N ARG A 109 -17.24 -20.38 17.25
CA ARG A 109 -18.63 -20.57 16.81
C ARG A 109 -18.89 -21.96 16.24
N MET A 110 -17.95 -22.48 15.44
CA MET A 110 -18.04 -23.84 14.91
C MET A 110 -17.99 -24.88 16.03
N GLN A 111 -17.11 -24.69 17.02
CA GLN A 111 -17.03 -25.57 18.17
C GLN A 111 -18.32 -25.54 19.00
N ALA A 112 -18.85 -24.35 19.31
CA ALA A 112 -20.12 -24.22 20.03
C ALA A 112 -21.29 -24.88 19.28
N ALA A 113 -21.33 -24.76 17.95
CA ALA A 113 -22.33 -25.44 17.13
C ALA A 113 -22.17 -26.97 17.16
N LYS A 114 -20.92 -27.48 17.15
CA LYS A 114 -20.63 -28.91 17.31
C LYS A 114 -21.08 -29.42 18.68
N ASP A 115 -20.72 -28.70 19.74
CA ASP A 115 -21.06 -29.08 21.12
C ASP A 115 -22.57 -29.09 21.35
N ALA A 116 -23.31 -28.16 20.72
CA ALA A 116 -24.77 -28.14 20.75
C ALA A 116 -25.42 -29.34 20.02
N LEU A 117 -24.77 -29.89 18.99
CA LEU A 117 -25.23 -31.09 18.28
C LEU A 117 -24.90 -32.39 19.02
N THR A 118 -23.80 -32.40 19.78
CA THR A 118 -23.35 -33.59 20.53
C THR A 118 -23.84 -33.60 21.99
N ARG A 119 -24.54 -32.56 22.44
CA ARG A 119 -25.15 -32.54 23.77
C ARG A 119 -26.23 -33.63 23.81
N PRO A 120 -26.18 -34.58 24.75
CA PRO A 120 -27.25 -35.55 24.96
C PRO A 120 -28.54 -34.78 25.24
N GLU A 121 -29.66 -35.15 24.58
CA GLU A 121 -30.97 -34.69 25.03
C GLU A 121 -31.16 -35.19 26.47
N GLU A 122 -31.24 -34.29 27.43
CA GLU A 122 -31.87 -34.60 28.72
C GLU A 122 -33.25 -35.18 28.43
N PRO A 123 -33.71 -36.22 29.15
CA PRO A 123 -34.99 -36.85 28.89
C PRO A 123 -36.09 -35.82 29.05
N ARG A 124 -36.53 -35.26 27.92
CA ARG A 124 -37.63 -34.32 27.83
C ARG A 124 -38.88 -35.10 28.18
N SER A 125 -39.30 -34.96 29.44
CA SER A 125 -40.57 -35.49 29.93
C SER A 125 -41.65 -35.16 28.92
N THR A 126 -42.28 -36.23 28.44
CA THR A 126 -43.28 -36.26 27.39
C THR A 126 -44.43 -35.29 27.66
N SER A 127 -44.56 -34.25 26.85
CA SER A 127 -45.86 -33.63 26.62
C SER A 127 -45.98 -33.22 25.15
N ARG A 128 -46.80 -34.01 24.44
CA ARG A 128 -47.62 -33.70 23.27
C ARG A 128 -47.41 -32.30 22.68
N ASP A 129 -46.82 -32.28 21.48
CA ASP A 129 -47.34 -31.62 20.26
C ASP A 129 -46.28 -31.74 19.16
N ARG A 130 -46.40 -32.80 18.34
CA ARG A 130 -45.59 -32.99 17.13
C ARG A 130 -46.27 -32.27 15.97
N GLU A 131 -45.92 -31.01 15.76
CA GLU A 131 -45.98 -30.42 14.42
C GLU A 131 -44.72 -30.83 13.61
N PRO A 132 -44.79 -30.95 12.28
CA PRO A 132 -43.72 -31.56 11.51
C PRO A 132 -42.52 -30.60 11.37
N GLN A 133 -41.44 -30.90 12.09
CA GLN A 133 -40.12 -30.24 12.02
C GLN A 133 -39.38 -30.45 10.67
N THR A 134 -40.10 -30.67 9.57
CA THR A 134 -39.53 -31.00 8.25
C THR A 134 -39.09 -29.74 7.49
N GLY A 135 -39.74 -28.59 7.73
CA GLY A 135 -39.39 -27.30 7.10
C GLY A 135 -38.02 -26.79 7.55
N ALA A 136 -37.81 -26.65 8.86
CA ALA A 136 -36.55 -26.14 9.41
C ALA A 136 -35.33 -27.04 9.10
N ALA A 137 -35.52 -28.36 9.00
CA ALA A 137 -34.48 -29.29 8.58
C ALA A 137 -34.16 -29.17 7.07
N ARG A 138 -35.19 -29.00 6.23
CA ARG A 138 -35.02 -28.74 4.79
C ARG A 138 -34.33 -27.39 4.53
N ASP A 139 -34.67 -26.36 5.28
CA ASP A 139 -34.06 -25.03 5.15
C ASP A 139 -32.57 -25.04 5.55
N LYS A 140 -32.22 -25.76 6.61
CA LYS A 140 -30.82 -25.97 7.01
C LYS A 140 -30.04 -26.75 5.94
N ALA A 141 -30.63 -27.80 5.37
CA ALA A 141 -30.00 -28.58 4.30
C ALA A 141 -29.84 -27.77 3.00
N ALA A 142 -30.82 -26.93 2.65
CA ALA A 142 -30.76 -26.03 1.50
C ALA A 142 -29.66 -24.97 1.66
N LYS A 143 -29.54 -24.39 2.87
CA LYS A 143 -28.51 -23.41 3.19
C LYS A 143 -27.10 -24.00 3.16
N GLN A 144 -26.95 -25.26 3.60
CA GLN A 144 -25.68 -25.97 3.54
C GLN A 144 -25.26 -26.29 2.09
N LYS A 145 -26.18 -26.76 1.25
CA LYS A 145 -25.93 -26.97 -0.18
C LYS A 145 -25.56 -25.67 -0.92
N SER A 146 -26.21 -24.56 -0.56
CA SER A 146 -25.88 -23.23 -1.10
C SER A 146 -24.44 -22.81 -0.76
N TYR A 147 -24.00 -23.05 0.48
CA TYR A 147 -22.63 -22.74 0.90
C TYR A 147 -21.58 -23.61 0.20
N GLU A 148 -21.84 -24.91 0.04
CA GLU A 148 -20.96 -25.83 -0.70
C GLU A 148 -20.82 -25.43 -2.17
N GLN A 149 -21.92 -25.00 -2.80
CA GLN A 149 -21.89 -24.52 -4.19
C GLN A 149 -21.10 -23.22 -4.33
N ALA A 150 -21.21 -22.29 -3.37
CA ALA A 150 -20.43 -21.06 -3.35
C ALA A 150 -18.92 -21.34 -3.25
N ILE A 151 -18.51 -22.34 -2.44
CA ILE A 151 -17.11 -22.75 -2.33
C ILE A 151 -16.60 -23.37 -3.65
N LYS A 152 -17.40 -24.22 -4.30
CA LYS A 152 -17.03 -24.80 -5.61
C LYS A 152 -16.85 -23.73 -6.67
N ASN A 153 -17.76 -22.74 -6.72
CA ASN A 153 -17.69 -21.63 -7.67
C ASN A 153 -16.47 -20.72 -7.41
N SER A 154 -16.10 -20.50 -6.14
CA SER A 154 -14.90 -19.72 -5.80
C SER A 154 -13.61 -20.47 -6.19
N ARG A 155 -13.56 -21.79 -6.02
CA ARG A 155 -12.42 -22.61 -6.46
C ARG A 155 -12.27 -22.62 -7.97
N SER A 156 -13.35 -22.77 -8.74
CA SER A 156 -13.28 -22.72 -10.20
C SER A 156 -12.88 -21.34 -10.71
N ALA A 157 -13.37 -20.27 -10.09
CA ALA A 157 -12.93 -18.90 -10.40
C ALA A 157 -11.42 -18.70 -10.15
N ALA A 158 -10.89 -19.22 -9.04
CA ALA A 158 -9.46 -19.15 -8.74
C ALA A 158 -8.59 -19.92 -9.75
N VAL A 159 -9.07 -21.06 -10.26
CA VAL A 159 -8.39 -21.82 -11.33
C VAL A 159 -8.40 -21.04 -12.64
N GLY A 160 -9.54 -20.45 -13.03
CA GLY A 160 -9.63 -19.64 -14.24
C GLY A 160 -8.74 -18.39 -14.22
N VAL A 161 -8.59 -17.75 -13.05
CA VAL A 161 -7.66 -16.61 -12.88
C VAL A 161 -6.21 -17.06 -13.06
N LYS A 162 -5.82 -18.22 -12.51
CA LYS A 162 -4.46 -18.77 -12.69
C LYS A 162 -4.17 -19.08 -14.17
N GLU A 163 -5.08 -19.76 -14.85
CA GLU A 163 -4.92 -20.08 -16.28
C GLU A 163 -4.84 -18.81 -17.14
N ALA A 164 -5.65 -17.79 -16.84
CA ALA A 164 -5.58 -16.51 -17.54
C ALA A 164 -4.23 -15.80 -17.31
N THR A 165 -3.73 -15.78 -16.08
CA THR A 165 -2.42 -15.18 -15.78
C THR A 165 -1.25 -15.91 -16.45
N GLU A 166 -1.31 -17.24 -16.54
CA GLU A 166 -0.30 -18.05 -17.23
C GLU A 166 -0.32 -17.81 -18.74
N ARG A 167 -1.51 -17.67 -19.35
CA ARG A 167 -1.65 -17.30 -20.77
C ARG A 167 -1.10 -15.92 -21.08
N VAL A 168 -1.37 -14.92 -20.22
CA VAL A 168 -0.80 -13.58 -20.39
C VAL A 168 0.73 -13.59 -20.23
N ALA A 169 1.26 -14.36 -19.27
CA ALA A 169 2.69 -14.51 -19.08
C ALA A 169 3.38 -15.20 -20.28
N ALA A 170 2.74 -16.22 -20.86
CA ALA A 170 3.22 -16.91 -22.06
C ALA A 170 3.23 -15.98 -23.29
N ALA A 171 2.16 -15.21 -23.50
CA ALA A 171 2.07 -14.24 -24.60
C ALA A 171 3.16 -13.16 -24.51
N LYS A 172 3.45 -12.63 -23.31
CA LYS A 172 4.55 -11.69 -23.08
C LYS A 172 5.92 -12.31 -23.37
N LYS A 173 6.16 -13.55 -22.95
CA LYS A 173 7.42 -14.27 -23.26
C LYS A 173 7.61 -14.49 -24.77
N MET A 174 6.54 -14.79 -25.50
CA MET A 174 6.60 -14.91 -26.97
C MET A 174 6.91 -13.57 -27.65
N SER A 175 6.27 -12.48 -27.21
CA SER A 175 6.54 -11.14 -27.73
C SER A 175 7.98 -10.68 -27.50
N ILE A 176 8.53 -10.95 -26.31
CA ILE A 176 9.94 -10.66 -26.00
C ILE A 176 10.88 -11.48 -26.91
N LYS A 177 10.62 -12.77 -27.10
CA LYS A 177 11.42 -13.61 -28.03
C LYS A 177 11.37 -13.10 -29.47
N GLN A 178 10.22 -12.62 -29.94
CA GLN A 178 10.07 -12.05 -31.28
C GLN A 178 10.85 -10.73 -31.45
N LEU A 179 10.89 -9.89 -30.42
CA LEU A 179 11.68 -8.65 -30.42
C LEU A 179 13.19 -8.93 -30.41
N LEU A 180 13.62 -9.92 -29.62
CA LEU A 180 15.03 -10.35 -29.59
C LEU A 180 15.47 -10.94 -30.94
N ALA A 181 14.62 -11.77 -31.58
CA ALA A 181 14.91 -12.36 -32.88
C ALA A 181 15.03 -11.31 -34.01
N LYS A 182 14.20 -10.25 -33.98
CA LYS A 182 14.27 -9.14 -34.95
C LYS A 182 15.55 -8.31 -34.82
N ASN A 183 16.06 -8.16 -33.60
CA ASN A 183 17.30 -7.41 -33.36
C ASN A 183 18.55 -8.25 -33.69
N SER A 184 18.50 -9.57 -33.59
CA SER A 184 19.61 -10.45 -34.01
C SER A 184 19.76 -10.60 -35.52
N SER A 185 18.72 -10.29 -36.31
CA SER A 185 18.77 -10.26 -37.78
C SER A 185 19.26 -8.92 -38.36
N LEU A 186 19.61 -7.96 -37.50
CA LEU A 186 20.12 -6.63 -37.86
C LEU A 186 21.61 -6.45 -37.51
N LEU A 187 22.29 -7.53 -37.12
CA LEU A 187 23.74 -7.66 -36.96
C LEU A 187 24.26 -8.67 -37.99
#